data_AF-A0A8H7K4G9-F1
#
_entry.id   AF-A0A8H7K4G9-F1
#
_cell.length_a   1.000
_cell.length_b   1.000
_cell.length_c   1.000
_cell.angle_alpha   90.00
_cell.angle_beta   90.00
_cell.angle_gamma   90.00
#
_symmetry.space_group_name_H-M   'P 1'
#
loop_
_entity.id
_entity.type
_entity.pdbx_description
1 polymer ?
#
loop_
_entity_poly.entity_id
_entity_poly.type
_entity_poly.pdbx_seq_one_letter_code
_entity_poly.pdbx_strand_id
1 'polypeptide(L)'
;MESQHVELLESIFNNLPQIESFTLVFPSSGGTFDNGWEGSADFYDMEVVNSSISFFKKALSSPAFSHLTDLRLHLPCTHNVGQICEGLGQDTHNQILHLEICIVDASGVSGQREHLFFDNPGDYMELDGDVHIYNSVPYSNMQREFSNQEHQDELWKFVGSCPNLQSLHIVGSNFLDLDRLHWKKAPDSRGLRVLSLERVWVSSSSLEALLLASPSVAQTTPQLRRICLGDVKLHDDGGNWEDIFNSLREGYPELELSYMQQLTYFESHPRYASLQSPWNSSWKIQSEEESELRAMYALAEHLAERAGGWDYYPQECHESIDDYGLDED
;
A
#
# COMPACT_ATOMS: atom_id res chain seq x y z
N MET A 1 25.37 24.26 -13.85
CA MET A 1 24.05 24.90 -13.59
C MET A 1 23.30 24.13 -12.52
N GLU A 2 23.42 22.80 -12.45
CA GLU A 2 22.81 21.94 -11.40
C GLU A 2 23.24 22.27 -9.95
N SER A 3 24.51 22.64 -9.71
CA SER A 3 25.02 22.94 -8.35
C SER A 3 24.26 24.08 -7.65
N GLN A 4 23.85 25.12 -8.39
CA GLN A 4 23.16 26.26 -7.79
C GLN A 4 21.72 25.94 -7.38
N HIS A 5 21.04 25.04 -8.08
CA HIS A 5 19.68 24.63 -7.74
C HIS A 5 19.67 23.69 -6.52
N VAL A 6 20.64 22.79 -6.43
CA VAL A 6 20.84 21.92 -5.26
C VAL A 6 21.18 22.76 -4.02
N GLU A 7 22.10 23.72 -4.13
CA GLU A 7 22.44 24.64 -3.03
C GLU A 7 21.25 25.49 -2.58
N LEU A 8 20.40 25.93 -3.51
CA LEU A 8 19.20 26.70 -3.20
C LEU A 8 18.17 25.84 -2.44
N LEU A 9 17.94 24.61 -2.88
CA LEU A 9 16.99 23.70 -2.22
C LEU A 9 17.50 23.25 -0.84
N GLU A 10 18.80 22.96 -0.71
CA GLU A 10 19.41 22.69 0.61
C GLU A 10 19.25 23.89 1.55
N SER A 11 19.46 25.11 1.04
CA SER A 11 19.21 26.33 1.80
C SER A 11 17.74 26.47 2.19
N ILE A 12 16.79 26.13 1.32
CA ILE A 12 15.36 26.16 1.64
C ILE A 12 15.07 25.20 2.80
N PHE A 13 15.44 23.93 2.69
CA PHE A 13 15.16 22.95 3.75
C PHE A 13 15.84 23.31 5.08
N ASN A 14 17.05 23.84 5.05
CA ASN A 14 17.75 24.26 6.28
C ASN A 14 17.16 25.54 6.91
N ASN A 15 16.39 26.32 6.15
CA ASN A 15 15.73 27.54 6.64
C ASN A 15 14.24 27.34 6.95
N LEU A 16 13.67 26.18 6.61
CA LEU A 16 12.30 25.84 7.01
C LEU A 16 12.30 25.55 8.52
N PRO A 17 11.51 26.29 9.32
CA PRO A 17 11.60 26.19 10.78
C PRO A 17 11.06 24.86 11.31
N GLN A 18 10.04 24.29 10.65
CA GLN A 18 9.36 23.07 11.06
C GLN A 18 8.55 22.50 9.90
N ILE A 19 8.71 21.21 9.61
CA ILE A 19 7.93 20.46 8.63
C ILE A 19 7.18 19.35 9.36
N GLU A 20 5.85 19.38 9.28
CA GLU A 20 4.97 18.38 9.92
C GLU A 20 4.39 17.38 8.92
N SER A 21 4.16 17.80 7.68
CA SER A 21 3.77 16.93 6.56
C SER A 21 4.71 17.11 5.38
N PHE A 22 5.09 16.01 4.75
CA PHE A 22 5.93 16.01 3.56
C PHE A 22 5.43 14.99 2.55
N THR A 23 5.33 15.43 1.30
CA THR A 23 4.93 14.58 0.17
C THR A 23 5.99 14.67 -0.92
N LEU A 24 6.43 13.50 -1.40
CA LEU A 24 7.36 13.36 -2.52
C LEU A 24 6.71 12.50 -3.60
N VAL A 25 6.59 13.04 -4.81
CA VAL A 25 5.96 12.35 -5.94
C VAL A 25 6.91 12.27 -7.13
N PHE A 26 7.28 11.03 -7.48
CA PHE A 26 7.93 10.72 -8.75
C PHE A 26 6.89 10.47 -9.84
N PRO A 27 7.23 10.75 -11.11
CA PRO A 27 6.37 10.40 -12.22
C PRO A 27 6.20 8.87 -12.29
N SER A 28 4.96 8.45 -12.56
CA SER A 28 4.66 7.05 -12.82
C SER A 28 5.29 6.58 -14.13
N SER A 29 5.63 5.30 -14.16
CA SER A 29 6.09 4.61 -15.36
C SER A 29 5.15 3.44 -15.63
N GLY A 30 4.67 3.38 -16.85
CA GLY A 30 3.84 2.31 -17.34
C GLY A 30 4.57 1.46 -18.37
N GLY A 31 3.97 0.34 -18.76
CA GLY A 31 4.22 -0.16 -20.11
C GLY A 31 3.02 0.10 -21.02
N THR A 32 3.24 0.00 -22.30
CA THR A 32 2.18 0.12 -23.31
C THR A 32 2.28 -1.06 -24.25
N PHE A 33 1.14 -1.56 -24.70
CA PHE A 33 1.09 -2.51 -25.81
C PHE A 33 0.68 -1.77 -27.08
N ASP A 34 1.55 -1.75 -28.09
CA ASP A 34 1.21 -1.24 -29.41
C ASP A 34 0.55 -2.36 -30.22
N ASN A 35 -0.70 -2.15 -30.64
CA ASN A 35 -1.57 -2.83 -31.65
C ASN A 35 -1.17 -4.20 -32.27
N GLY A 36 -0.41 -5.05 -31.57
CA GLY A 36 0.34 -6.14 -32.18
C GLY A 36 1.27 -6.93 -31.24
N TRP A 37 1.02 -6.92 -29.92
CA TRP A 37 1.70 -7.76 -28.91
C TRP A 37 3.13 -7.37 -28.52
N GLU A 38 3.71 -6.32 -29.10
CA GLU A 38 4.99 -5.78 -28.62
C GLU A 38 4.73 -4.79 -27.48
N GLY A 39 5.02 -5.24 -26.25
CA GLY A 39 5.01 -4.40 -25.07
C GLY A 39 6.28 -3.53 -25.03
N SER A 40 6.13 -2.24 -24.73
CA SER A 40 7.23 -1.36 -24.33
C SER A 40 7.02 -0.90 -22.88
N ALA A 41 8.09 -0.63 -22.14
CA ALA A 41 8.01 -0.02 -20.82
C ALA A 41 8.76 1.30 -20.87
N ASP A 42 8.21 2.32 -20.22
CA ASP A 42 8.90 3.59 -20.06
C ASP A 42 10.18 3.36 -19.24
N PHE A 43 11.26 3.99 -19.66
CA PHE A 43 12.54 3.92 -18.96
C PHE A 43 12.76 5.21 -18.18
N TYR A 44 13.21 5.04 -16.94
CA TYR A 44 13.66 6.14 -16.12
C TYR A 44 15.02 6.63 -16.59
N ASP A 45 15.23 7.94 -16.57
CA ASP A 45 16.59 8.47 -16.53
C ASP A 45 17.17 8.17 -15.14
N MET A 46 17.98 7.11 -15.06
CA MET A 46 18.54 6.63 -13.79
C MET A 46 19.49 7.64 -13.15
N GLU A 47 20.13 8.51 -13.94
CA GLU A 47 21.00 9.56 -13.38
C GLU A 47 20.16 10.61 -12.64
N VAL A 48 19.03 11.01 -13.23
CA VAL A 48 18.06 11.93 -12.62
C VAL A 48 17.41 11.30 -11.39
N VAL A 49 16.97 10.04 -11.48
CA VAL A 49 16.38 9.34 -10.33
C VAL A 49 17.39 9.25 -9.19
N ASN A 50 18.58 8.71 -9.43
CA ASN A 50 19.60 8.53 -8.38
C ASN A 50 20.03 9.86 -7.76
N SER A 51 20.17 10.92 -8.56
CA SER A 51 20.47 12.26 -8.05
C SER A 51 19.34 12.82 -7.20
N SER A 52 18.08 12.60 -7.60
CA SER A 52 16.90 13.03 -6.86
C SER A 52 16.76 12.28 -5.53
N ILE A 53 16.90 10.95 -5.54
CA ILE A 53 16.91 10.13 -4.32
C ILE A 53 18.01 10.60 -3.37
N SER A 54 19.23 10.80 -3.87
CA SER A 54 20.36 11.27 -3.07
C SER A 54 20.11 12.65 -2.47
N PHE A 55 19.52 13.55 -3.24
CA PHE A 55 19.13 14.88 -2.79
C PHE A 55 18.10 14.81 -1.65
N PHE A 56 16.99 14.08 -1.84
CA PHE A 56 15.94 13.98 -0.83
C PHE A 56 16.39 13.25 0.43
N LYS A 57 17.21 12.20 0.29
CA LYS A 57 17.87 11.55 1.42
C LYS A 57 18.65 12.57 2.28
N LYS A 58 19.42 13.45 1.63
CA LYS A 58 20.15 14.51 2.35
C LYS A 58 19.18 15.54 2.94
N ALA A 59 18.16 15.96 2.22
CA ALA A 59 17.18 16.93 2.69
C ALA A 59 16.42 16.44 3.94
N LEU A 60 15.99 15.17 3.96
CA LEU A 60 15.29 14.55 5.08
C LEU A 60 16.14 14.42 6.34
N SER A 61 17.47 14.49 6.22
CA SER A 61 18.37 14.56 7.37
C SER A 61 18.44 15.95 8.02
N SER A 62 17.80 16.96 7.41
CA SER A 62 17.76 18.32 7.95
C SER A 62 16.92 18.39 9.23
N PRO A 63 17.32 19.21 10.23
CA PRO A 63 16.54 19.42 11.44
C PRO A 63 15.10 19.88 11.21
N ALA A 64 14.78 20.47 10.05
CA ALA A 64 13.42 20.88 9.72
C ALA A 64 12.39 19.72 9.79
N PHE A 65 12.83 18.49 9.55
CA PHE A 65 12.00 17.27 9.60
C PHE A 65 11.93 16.63 10.99
N SER A 66 12.44 17.27 12.05
CA SER A 66 12.39 16.74 13.42
C SER A 66 10.97 16.67 13.99
N HIS A 67 9.99 17.28 13.33
CA HIS A 67 8.58 17.33 13.72
C HIS A 67 7.66 16.65 12.71
N LEU A 68 8.22 15.88 11.77
CA LEU A 68 7.47 15.22 10.72
C LEU A 68 6.55 14.15 11.34
N THR A 69 5.24 14.30 11.14
CA THR A 69 4.22 13.37 11.61
C THR A 69 3.46 12.69 10.46
N ASP A 70 3.39 13.33 9.28
CA ASP A 70 2.75 12.81 8.07
C ASP A 70 3.76 12.73 6.92
N LEU A 71 3.96 11.54 6.36
CA LEU A 71 4.91 11.30 5.28
C LEU A 71 4.23 10.52 4.15
N ARG A 72 4.29 11.07 2.93
CA ARG A 72 3.76 10.43 1.72
C ARG A 72 4.84 10.31 0.67
N LEU A 73 5.11 9.08 0.25
CA LEU A 73 6.18 8.74 -0.68
C LEU A 73 5.61 8.00 -1.88
N HIS A 74 5.66 8.63 -3.04
CA HIS A 74 5.30 8.04 -4.32
C HIS A 74 6.60 7.84 -5.10
N LEU A 75 7.14 6.62 -5.06
CA LEU A 75 8.51 6.31 -5.50
C LEU A 75 8.53 5.23 -6.58
N PRO A 76 9.53 5.21 -7.47
CA PRO A 76 9.57 4.26 -8.59
C PRO A 76 9.55 2.79 -8.13
N CYS A 77 10.34 2.43 -7.11
CA CYS A 77 10.41 1.06 -6.62
C CYS A 77 10.63 0.98 -5.10
N THR A 78 10.45 -0.22 -4.53
CA THR A 78 10.65 -0.50 -3.09
C THR A 78 12.08 -0.23 -2.62
N HIS A 79 13.09 -0.40 -3.48
CA HIS A 79 14.48 -0.04 -3.18
C HIS A 79 14.65 1.45 -2.89
N ASN A 80 13.98 2.32 -3.68
CA ASN A 80 14.08 3.76 -3.47
C ASN A 80 13.46 4.21 -2.14
N VAL A 81 12.45 3.50 -1.63
CA VAL A 81 11.89 3.74 -0.28
C VAL A 81 13.00 3.56 0.76
N GLY A 82 13.72 2.44 0.71
CA GLY A 82 14.85 2.18 1.62
C GLY A 82 15.89 3.30 1.58
N GLN A 83 16.31 3.68 0.37
CA GLN A 83 17.35 4.69 0.17
C GLN A 83 16.97 6.07 0.72
N ILE A 84 15.74 6.53 0.49
CA ILE A 84 15.27 7.84 0.97
C ILE A 84 15.15 7.84 2.49
N CYS A 85 14.59 6.77 3.06
CA CYS A 85 14.28 6.73 4.49
C CYS A 85 15.52 6.59 5.37
N GLU A 86 16.67 6.19 4.82
CA GLU A 86 17.97 6.31 5.50
C GLU A 86 18.34 7.76 5.85
N GLY A 87 17.71 8.75 5.22
CA GLY A 87 17.87 10.17 5.57
C GLY A 87 17.19 10.55 6.88
N LEU A 88 16.19 9.79 7.33
CA LEU A 88 15.41 10.09 8.52
C LEU A 88 16.08 9.50 9.77
N GLY A 89 16.16 10.32 10.82
CA GLY A 89 16.62 9.86 12.13
C GLY A 89 15.58 9.00 12.84
N GLN A 90 16.02 8.16 13.79
CA GLN A 90 15.10 7.33 14.58
C GLN A 90 14.08 8.15 15.37
N ASP A 91 14.45 9.35 15.83
CA ASP A 91 13.52 10.27 16.51
C ASP A 91 12.40 10.74 15.57
N THR A 92 12.68 10.91 14.28
CA THR A 92 11.64 11.21 13.28
C THR A 92 10.79 9.98 13.01
N HIS A 93 11.38 8.78 12.87
CA HIS A 93 10.59 7.54 12.72
C HIS A 93 9.62 7.31 13.90
N ASN A 94 10.05 7.64 15.11
CA ASN A 94 9.22 7.57 16.31
C ASN A 94 8.08 8.61 16.30
N GLN A 95 8.18 9.68 15.53
CA GLN A 95 7.16 10.74 15.48
C GLN A 95 6.17 10.57 14.33
N ILE A 96 6.53 9.83 13.29
CA ILE A 96 5.61 9.56 12.17
C ILE A 96 4.37 8.82 12.71
N LEU A 97 3.22 9.43 12.48
CA LEU A 97 1.89 8.92 12.81
C LEU A 97 1.15 8.46 11.55
N HIS A 98 1.39 9.10 10.41
CA HIS A 98 0.73 8.82 9.15
C HIS A 98 1.77 8.53 8.07
N LEU A 99 1.70 7.33 7.50
CA LEU A 99 2.62 6.89 6.46
C LEU A 99 1.84 6.41 5.24
N GLU A 100 2.16 7.01 4.09
CA GLU A 100 1.72 6.56 2.78
C GLU A 100 2.93 6.22 1.90
N ILE A 101 2.92 5.03 1.32
CA ILE A 101 3.91 4.58 0.34
C ILE A 101 3.17 4.06 -0.87
N CYS A 102 3.39 4.72 -2.01
CA CYS A 102 2.89 4.33 -3.32
C CYS A 102 4.09 3.99 -4.22
N ILE A 103 4.08 2.80 -4.80
CA ILE A 103 5.06 2.41 -5.81
C ILE A 103 4.49 2.76 -7.18
N VAL A 104 5.19 3.60 -7.95
CA VAL A 104 4.62 4.23 -9.16
C VAL A 104 5.09 3.61 -10.48
N ASP A 105 6.10 2.74 -10.46
CA ASP A 105 6.48 1.96 -11.63
C ASP A 105 5.66 0.68 -11.71
N ALA A 106 4.69 0.67 -12.62
CA ALA A 106 3.81 -0.45 -12.89
C ALA A 106 4.28 -1.34 -14.04
N SER A 107 5.55 -1.28 -14.44
CA SER A 107 6.08 -2.24 -15.40
C SER A 107 6.32 -3.62 -14.78
N GLY A 108 6.50 -4.63 -15.65
CA GLY A 108 6.75 -6.01 -15.22
C GLY A 108 5.50 -6.76 -14.76
N VAL A 109 5.69 -8.03 -14.40
CA VAL A 109 4.60 -8.95 -14.05
C VAL A 109 3.77 -8.41 -12.89
N SER A 110 2.44 -8.50 -13.04
CA SER A 110 1.47 -7.94 -12.08
C SER A 110 1.53 -6.41 -11.91
N GLY A 111 2.26 -5.70 -12.78
CA GLY A 111 2.46 -4.26 -12.72
C GLY A 111 1.27 -3.44 -13.24
N GLN A 112 0.98 -3.43 -14.55
CA GLN A 112 -0.19 -2.71 -15.05
C GLN A 112 -1.40 -3.62 -15.14
N ARG A 113 -2.58 -3.16 -14.67
CA ARG A 113 -3.86 -3.85 -14.91
C ARG A 113 -4.10 -4.10 -16.41
N GLU A 114 -3.58 -3.21 -17.26
CA GLU A 114 -3.77 -3.29 -18.71
C GLU A 114 -2.99 -4.40 -19.41
N HIS A 115 -1.80 -4.72 -18.89
CA HIS A 115 -1.00 -5.83 -19.43
C HIS A 115 -1.63 -7.19 -19.15
N LEU A 116 -2.60 -7.21 -18.23
CA LEU A 116 -3.31 -8.38 -17.79
C LEU A 116 -4.51 -8.68 -18.71
N PHE A 117 -4.82 -7.78 -19.67
CA PHE A 117 -5.88 -7.96 -20.67
C PHE A 117 -5.46 -8.83 -21.87
N PHE A 118 -4.16 -8.93 -22.17
CA PHE A 118 -3.71 -9.44 -23.47
C PHE A 118 -3.28 -10.92 -23.44
N ASP A 119 -2.62 -11.41 -22.38
CA ASP A 119 -1.92 -12.69 -22.48
C ASP A 119 -2.74 -13.96 -22.17
N ASN A 120 -3.69 -13.94 -21.23
CA ASN A 120 -4.69 -15.01 -21.11
C ASN A 120 -5.83 -14.60 -20.16
N PRO A 121 -7.08 -14.55 -20.64
CA PRO A 121 -8.20 -14.11 -19.82
C PRO A 121 -8.68 -15.05 -18.68
N GLY A 122 -7.93 -16.07 -18.31
CA GLY A 122 -8.19 -16.86 -17.08
C GLY A 122 -7.26 -16.47 -15.94
N ASP A 123 -6.03 -16.10 -16.29
CA ASP A 123 -4.90 -16.42 -15.44
C ASP A 123 -4.50 -15.26 -14.49
N TYR A 124 -5.16 -14.09 -14.55
CA TYR A 124 -4.72 -12.88 -13.84
C TYR A 124 -4.66 -13.02 -12.30
N MET A 125 -5.73 -13.50 -11.68
CA MET A 125 -5.75 -13.75 -10.22
C MET A 125 -5.17 -15.12 -9.85
N GLU A 126 -4.93 -15.95 -10.86
CA GLU A 126 -4.27 -17.27 -10.82
C GLU A 126 -2.74 -17.13 -10.68
N LEU A 127 -2.19 -15.91 -10.83
CA LEU A 127 -0.76 -15.67 -10.63
C LEU A 127 -0.40 -15.47 -9.16
N ASP A 128 0.07 -16.53 -8.53
CA ASP A 128 0.75 -16.52 -7.23
C ASP A 128 2.21 -16.05 -7.37
N GLY A 129 2.38 -14.83 -7.87
CA GLY A 129 3.66 -14.12 -7.81
C GLY A 129 4.76 -14.52 -8.79
N ASP A 130 4.76 -15.75 -9.31
CA ASP A 130 5.96 -16.32 -9.97
C ASP A 130 5.75 -16.95 -11.36
N VAL A 131 4.54 -16.97 -11.92
CA VAL A 131 4.40 -17.58 -13.25
C VAL A 131 4.92 -16.61 -14.31
N HIS A 132 6.06 -16.97 -14.89
CA HIS A 132 6.61 -16.43 -16.12
C HIS A 132 5.61 -16.56 -17.27
N ILE A 133 4.61 -15.69 -17.33
CA ILE A 133 3.79 -15.54 -18.53
C ILE A 133 4.66 -14.79 -19.57
N TYR A 134 5.35 -15.61 -20.36
CA TYR A 134 5.72 -15.40 -21.76
C TYR A 134 6.54 -14.18 -22.21
N ASN A 135 7.59 -13.70 -21.52
CA ASN A 135 8.52 -12.70 -22.12
C ASN A 135 7.84 -11.43 -22.73
N SER A 136 6.56 -11.22 -22.47
CA SER A 136 5.66 -10.31 -23.22
C SER A 136 5.37 -9.05 -22.42
N VAL A 137 5.42 -9.14 -21.09
CA VAL A 137 5.27 -7.99 -20.21
C VAL A 137 6.60 -7.24 -20.12
N PRO A 138 6.66 -6.00 -20.61
CA PRO A 138 7.90 -5.24 -20.62
C PRO A 138 8.21 -4.73 -19.21
N TYR A 139 9.48 -4.89 -18.81
CA TYR A 139 10.01 -4.29 -17.59
C TYR A 139 10.72 -2.99 -17.94
N SER A 140 10.53 -1.96 -17.13
CA SER A 140 11.37 -0.76 -17.16
C SER A 140 12.81 -1.12 -16.80
N ASN A 141 13.74 -0.20 -17.01
CA ASN A 141 15.09 -0.35 -16.48
C ASN A 141 15.12 -0.39 -14.94
N MET A 142 14.20 0.31 -14.26
CA MET A 142 14.10 0.30 -12.80
C MET A 142 13.70 -1.09 -12.27
N GLN A 143 12.63 -1.71 -12.79
CA GLN A 143 12.19 -3.03 -12.34
C GLN A 143 13.16 -4.15 -12.75
N ARG A 144 13.99 -3.95 -13.78
CA ARG A 144 15.06 -4.89 -14.14
C ARG A 144 16.23 -4.85 -13.16
N GLU A 145 16.55 -3.68 -12.64
CA GLU A 145 17.69 -3.49 -11.73
C GLU A 145 17.29 -3.71 -10.27
N PHE A 146 16.11 -3.23 -9.88
CA PHE A 146 15.58 -3.24 -8.52
C PHE A 146 14.11 -3.67 -8.52
N SER A 147 13.86 -4.96 -8.76
CA SER A 147 12.49 -5.48 -8.78
C SER A 147 11.80 -5.29 -7.43
N ASN A 148 10.52 -4.90 -7.45
CA ASN A 148 9.78 -4.64 -6.22
C ASN A 148 9.72 -5.86 -5.29
N GLN A 149 9.54 -7.05 -5.87
CA GLN A 149 9.42 -8.31 -5.12
C GLN A 149 10.72 -8.73 -4.42
N GLU A 150 11.88 -8.50 -5.05
CA GLU A 150 13.18 -8.83 -4.44
C GLU A 150 13.59 -7.80 -3.39
N HIS A 151 13.27 -6.52 -3.61
CA HIS A 151 13.70 -5.41 -2.76
C HIS A 151 12.68 -4.92 -1.71
N GLN A 152 11.48 -5.52 -1.64
CA GLN A 152 10.43 -5.10 -0.71
C GLN A 152 10.81 -5.10 0.78
N ASP A 153 11.82 -5.87 1.21
CA ASP A 153 12.32 -5.82 2.59
C ASP A 153 12.77 -4.42 3.01
N GLU A 154 13.25 -3.62 2.06
CA GLU A 154 13.68 -2.25 2.33
C GLU A 154 12.49 -1.36 2.72
N LEU A 155 11.36 -1.52 2.03
CA LEU A 155 10.09 -0.87 2.37
C LEU A 155 9.59 -1.36 3.74
N TRP A 156 9.54 -2.68 3.96
CA TRP A 156 9.02 -3.25 5.21
C TRP A 156 9.87 -2.91 6.42
N LYS A 157 11.20 -2.83 6.24
CA LYS A 157 12.12 -2.34 7.28
C LYS A 157 11.81 -0.91 7.66
N PHE A 158 11.50 -0.06 6.69
CA PHE A 158 11.13 1.34 6.97
C PHE A 158 9.80 1.41 7.73
N VAL A 159 8.73 0.77 7.23
CA VAL A 159 7.44 0.72 7.93
C VAL A 159 7.61 0.17 9.36
N GLY A 160 8.37 -0.92 9.50
CA GLY A 160 8.66 -1.55 10.79
C GLY A 160 9.44 -0.67 11.77
N SER A 161 10.15 0.35 11.26
CA SER A 161 10.93 1.30 12.08
C SER A 161 10.12 2.46 12.66
N CYS A 162 8.83 2.59 12.26
CA CYS A 162 7.91 3.63 12.72
C CYS A 162 6.93 3.06 13.77
N PRO A 163 7.26 3.03 15.07
CA PRO A 163 6.48 2.31 16.09
C PRO A 163 5.14 2.97 16.45
N ASN A 164 4.95 4.25 16.12
CA ASN A 164 3.82 5.07 16.55
C ASN A 164 2.77 5.32 15.46
N LEU A 165 2.83 4.57 14.35
CA LEU A 165 1.86 4.72 13.26
C LEU A 165 0.42 4.56 13.76
N GLN A 166 -0.41 5.51 13.36
CA GLN A 166 -1.87 5.51 13.47
C GLN A 166 -2.53 5.27 12.10
N SER A 167 -1.86 5.64 11.01
CA SER A 167 -2.33 5.40 9.64
C SER A 167 -1.23 4.76 8.81
N LEU A 168 -1.57 3.69 8.12
CA LEU A 168 -0.69 3.04 7.15
C LEU A 168 -1.43 2.87 5.83
N HIS A 169 -0.86 3.45 4.77
CA HIS A 169 -1.33 3.31 3.40
C HIS A 169 -0.20 2.75 2.52
N ILE A 170 -0.39 1.56 1.97
CA ILE A 170 0.54 0.93 1.04
C ILE A 170 -0.18 0.66 -0.28
N VAL A 171 0.34 1.23 -1.37
CA VAL A 171 -0.13 0.99 -2.73
C VAL A 171 1.01 0.39 -3.53
N GLY A 172 0.94 -0.92 -3.77
CA GLY A 172 1.88 -1.62 -4.63
C GLY A 172 1.52 -1.45 -6.09
N SER A 173 2.49 -1.13 -6.95
CA SER A 173 2.32 -1.31 -8.38
C SER A 173 2.41 -2.78 -8.79
N ASN A 174 3.25 -3.56 -8.14
CA ASN A 174 3.25 -5.03 -8.18
C ASN A 174 2.82 -5.54 -6.79
N PHE A 175 2.39 -6.80 -6.71
CA PHE A 175 2.04 -7.39 -5.42
C PHE A 175 3.25 -7.46 -4.48
N LEU A 176 3.05 -7.00 -3.24
CA LEU A 176 4.03 -7.07 -2.16
C LEU A 176 3.59 -8.06 -1.08
N ASP A 177 4.52 -8.78 -0.48
CA ASP A 177 4.29 -9.73 0.60
C ASP A 177 4.37 -9.03 1.96
N LEU A 178 3.20 -8.80 2.57
CA LEU A 178 3.07 -8.12 3.86
C LEU A 178 3.50 -9.01 5.04
N ASP A 179 3.58 -10.33 4.90
CA ASP A 179 4.01 -11.22 5.99
C ASP A 179 5.49 -11.00 6.34
N ARG A 180 6.25 -10.34 5.44
CA ARG A 180 7.62 -9.85 5.67
C ARG A 180 7.68 -8.64 6.61
N LEU A 181 6.55 -7.97 6.89
CA LEU A 181 6.51 -6.85 7.81
C LEU A 181 6.58 -7.32 9.27
N HIS A 182 7.66 -6.95 9.95
CA HIS A 182 7.83 -7.17 11.38
C HIS A 182 7.65 -5.87 12.17
N TRP A 183 6.41 -5.38 12.24
CA TRP A 183 6.13 -4.10 12.90
C TRP A 183 6.04 -4.23 14.43
N LYS A 184 6.97 -3.56 15.12
CA LYS A 184 7.00 -3.48 16.58
C LYS A 184 6.38 -2.17 17.05
N LYS A 185 5.09 -2.24 17.39
CA LYS A 185 4.34 -1.11 17.93
C LYS A 185 4.95 -0.60 19.23
N ALA A 186 4.83 0.71 19.46
CA ALA A 186 5.20 1.30 20.75
C ALA A 186 4.39 0.65 21.90
N PRO A 187 4.91 0.62 23.15
CA PRO A 187 4.22 -0.02 24.27
C PRO A 187 2.81 0.54 24.55
N ASP A 188 2.59 1.82 24.29
CA ASP A 188 1.33 2.53 24.48
C ASP A 188 0.47 2.63 23.21
N SER A 189 0.95 2.07 22.09
CA SER A 189 0.21 2.06 20.83
C SER A 189 -1.04 1.18 20.93
N ARG A 190 -2.16 1.74 20.48
CA ARG A 190 -3.46 1.07 20.38
C ARG A 190 -3.70 0.40 19.03
N GLY A 191 -2.65 0.26 18.22
CA GLY A 191 -2.73 -0.23 16.83
C GLY A 191 -3.07 0.89 15.85
N LEU A 192 -3.33 0.49 14.60
CA LEU A 192 -3.72 1.42 13.54
C LEU A 192 -5.17 1.88 13.71
N ARG A 193 -5.39 3.16 13.42
CA ARG A 193 -6.72 3.77 13.24
C ARG A 193 -7.19 3.66 11.79
N VAL A 194 -6.26 3.75 10.84
CA VAL A 194 -6.53 3.63 9.41
C VAL A 194 -5.55 2.65 8.78
N LEU A 195 -6.08 1.69 8.03
CA LEU A 195 -5.29 0.76 7.22
C LEU A 195 -5.82 0.80 5.78
N SER A 196 -4.96 1.11 4.83
CA SER A 196 -5.26 1.00 3.41
C SER A 196 -4.16 0.19 2.73
N LEU A 197 -4.53 -0.92 2.10
CA LEU A 197 -3.60 -1.82 1.42
C LEU A 197 -4.12 -2.08 0.01
N GLU A 198 -3.27 -1.83 -0.99
CA GLU A 198 -3.54 -2.18 -2.37
C GLU A 198 -2.40 -3.03 -2.94
N ARG A 199 -2.75 -4.16 -3.57
CA ARG A 199 -1.83 -5.12 -4.20
C ARG A 199 -0.84 -5.72 -3.21
N VAL A 200 -1.40 -6.52 -2.31
CA VAL A 200 -0.65 -7.16 -1.23
C VAL A 200 -1.02 -8.63 -1.10
N TRP A 201 -0.05 -9.48 -0.82
CA TRP A 201 -0.25 -10.83 -0.30
C TRP A 201 -0.06 -10.83 1.21
N VAL A 202 -0.89 -11.57 1.92
CA VAL A 202 -0.89 -11.56 3.39
C VAL A 202 -1.53 -12.83 3.96
N SER A 203 -1.18 -13.22 5.17
CA SER A 203 -2.01 -14.13 5.97
C SER A 203 -3.01 -13.35 6.82
N SER A 204 -4.17 -13.94 7.12
CA SER A 204 -5.13 -13.40 8.08
C SER A 204 -4.45 -13.02 9.40
N SER A 205 -3.49 -13.84 9.86
CA SER A 205 -2.77 -13.60 11.10
C SER A 205 -1.91 -12.32 11.07
N SER A 206 -1.19 -12.07 9.97
CA SER A 206 -0.39 -10.86 9.81
C SER A 206 -1.27 -9.63 9.67
N LEU A 207 -2.36 -9.72 8.90
CA LEU A 207 -3.32 -8.63 8.74
C LEU A 207 -3.92 -8.25 10.10
N GLU A 208 -4.42 -9.21 10.86
CA GLU A 208 -4.95 -8.98 12.21
C GLU A 208 -3.88 -8.41 13.15
N ALA A 209 -2.64 -8.89 13.06
CA ALA A 209 -1.55 -8.39 13.88
C ALA A 209 -1.30 -6.88 13.68
N LEU A 210 -1.57 -6.30 12.50
CA LEU A 210 -1.49 -4.85 12.28
C LEU A 210 -2.55 -4.07 13.07
N LEU A 211 -3.75 -4.65 13.20
CA LEU A 211 -4.92 -4.01 13.80
C LEU A 211 -4.91 -4.07 15.33
N LEU A 212 -4.29 -5.11 15.91
CA LEU A 212 -4.23 -5.31 17.35
C LEU A 212 -3.39 -4.24 18.07
N ALA A 213 -3.85 -3.87 19.27
CA ALA A 213 -3.09 -3.03 20.18
C ALA A 213 -1.78 -3.71 20.63
N SER A 214 -0.82 -2.91 21.07
CA SER A 214 0.42 -3.44 21.65
C SER A 214 0.13 -4.33 22.87
N PRO A 215 0.89 -5.43 23.11
CA PRO A 215 0.65 -6.33 24.24
C PRO A 215 0.56 -5.63 25.60
N SER A 216 1.30 -4.53 25.78
CA SER A 216 1.34 -3.74 27.00
C SER A 216 0.03 -2.99 27.30
N VAL A 217 -0.83 -2.77 26.30
CA VAL A 217 -2.16 -2.15 26.43
C VAL A 217 -3.27 -3.02 25.83
N ALA A 218 -3.03 -4.32 25.64
CA ALA A 218 -3.97 -5.26 25.00
C ALA A 218 -5.34 -5.39 25.68
N GLN A 219 -5.49 -4.89 26.91
CA GLN A 219 -6.79 -4.80 27.60
C GLN A 219 -7.64 -3.59 27.15
N THR A 220 -7.09 -2.72 26.30
CA THR A 220 -7.81 -1.59 25.71
C THR A 220 -8.39 -1.96 24.37
N THR A 221 -9.56 -1.42 24.07
CA THR A 221 -10.25 -1.64 22.79
C THR A 221 -9.37 -1.14 21.63
N PRO A 222 -9.18 -1.95 20.57
CA PRO A 222 -8.51 -1.49 19.34
C PRO A 222 -9.18 -0.24 18.76
N GLN A 223 -8.41 0.62 18.11
CA GLN A 223 -8.88 1.93 17.62
C GLN A 223 -9.11 2.00 16.10
N LEU A 224 -9.20 0.86 15.42
CA LEU A 224 -9.45 0.85 13.97
C LEU A 224 -10.77 1.56 13.65
N ARG A 225 -10.70 2.60 12.82
CA ARG A 225 -11.85 3.36 12.32
C ARG A 225 -12.10 3.11 10.84
N ARG A 226 -11.05 2.89 10.05
CA ARG A 226 -11.17 2.68 8.60
C ARG A 226 -10.24 1.58 8.12
N ILE A 227 -10.77 0.70 7.28
CA ILE A 227 -9.99 -0.32 6.58
C ILE A 227 -10.38 -0.36 5.11
N CYS A 228 -9.39 -0.33 4.23
CA CYS A 228 -9.59 -0.43 2.79
C CYS A 228 -8.61 -1.42 2.19
N LEU A 229 -9.13 -2.45 1.54
CA LEU A 229 -8.35 -3.51 0.94
C LEU A 229 -8.70 -3.59 -0.55
N GLY A 230 -7.71 -3.39 -1.41
CA GLY A 230 -7.81 -3.46 -2.87
C GLY A 230 -6.84 -4.49 -3.42
N ASP A 231 -7.27 -5.44 -4.25
CA ASP A 231 -6.38 -6.48 -4.80
C ASP A 231 -5.53 -7.14 -3.70
N VAL A 232 -6.16 -7.63 -2.64
CA VAL A 232 -5.45 -8.33 -1.56
C VAL A 232 -5.68 -9.83 -1.69
N LYS A 233 -4.61 -10.63 -1.63
CA LYS A 233 -4.69 -12.09 -1.67
C LYS A 233 -4.29 -12.70 -0.34
N LEU A 234 -5.07 -13.68 0.12
CA LEU A 234 -4.65 -14.55 1.22
C LEU A 234 -3.79 -15.71 0.70
N HIS A 235 -2.71 -16.02 1.42
CA HIS A 235 -1.88 -17.21 1.15
C HIS A 235 -2.68 -18.51 1.25
N ASP A 236 -2.11 -19.59 0.75
CA ASP A 236 -2.71 -20.93 0.65
C ASP A 236 -3.02 -21.60 1.99
N ASP A 237 -2.24 -21.29 3.03
CA ASP A 237 -2.51 -21.61 4.44
C ASP A 237 -2.80 -20.36 5.28
N GLY A 238 -3.04 -19.22 4.61
CA GLY A 238 -3.12 -17.89 5.22
C GLY A 238 -4.36 -17.63 6.06
N GLY A 239 -5.36 -18.53 6.05
CA GLY A 239 -6.65 -18.33 6.71
C GLY A 239 -7.75 -17.98 5.72
N ASN A 240 -8.81 -17.30 6.16
CA ASN A 240 -9.95 -17.00 5.31
C ASN A 240 -10.56 -15.63 5.59
N TRP A 241 -11.25 -15.09 4.58
CA TRP A 241 -11.88 -13.77 4.62
C TRP A 241 -13.08 -13.70 5.57
N GLU A 242 -13.84 -14.80 5.73
CA GLU A 242 -14.97 -14.86 6.67
C GLU A 242 -14.54 -14.51 8.09
N ASP A 243 -13.45 -15.12 8.57
CA ASP A 243 -12.91 -14.86 9.90
C ASP A 243 -12.49 -13.38 10.06
N ILE A 244 -11.83 -12.81 9.06
CA ILE A 244 -11.44 -11.38 9.06
C ILE A 244 -12.68 -10.47 9.13
N PHE A 245 -13.71 -10.72 8.32
CA PHE A 245 -14.91 -9.88 8.32
C PHE A 245 -15.69 -9.98 9.64
N ASN A 246 -15.81 -11.19 10.21
CA ASN A 246 -16.43 -11.38 11.51
C ASN A 246 -15.62 -10.68 12.62
N SER A 247 -14.29 -10.81 12.59
CA SER A 247 -13.36 -10.13 13.51
C SER A 247 -13.51 -8.61 13.44
N LEU A 248 -13.58 -8.04 12.23
CA LEU A 248 -13.83 -6.61 12.01
C LEU A 248 -15.17 -6.15 12.59
N ARG A 249 -16.24 -6.91 12.34
CA ARG A 249 -17.60 -6.58 12.80
C ARG A 249 -17.73 -6.64 14.33
N GLU A 250 -17.12 -7.64 14.96
CA GLU A 250 -17.34 -7.95 16.38
C GLU A 250 -16.27 -7.33 17.29
N GLY A 251 -15.04 -7.20 16.80
CA GLY A 251 -13.87 -6.78 17.57
C GLY A 251 -13.57 -5.28 17.54
N TYR A 252 -14.13 -4.53 16.58
CA TYR A 252 -13.76 -3.13 16.33
C TYR A 252 -14.98 -2.20 16.41
N PRO A 253 -15.40 -1.81 17.62
CA PRO A 253 -16.60 -1.00 17.82
C PRO A 253 -16.44 0.44 17.32
N GLU A 254 -15.23 0.94 17.09
CA GLU A 254 -15.00 2.27 16.49
C GLU A 254 -14.86 2.23 14.96
N LEU A 255 -14.99 1.05 14.33
CA LEU A 255 -14.97 0.92 12.88
C LEU A 255 -16.15 1.69 12.28
N GLU A 256 -15.84 2.56 11.33
CA GLU A 256 -16.77 3.45 10.62
C GLU A 256 -16.86 3.09 9.14
N LEU A 257 -15.76 2.60 8.57
CA LEU A 257 -15.67 2.27 7.16
C LEU A 257 -14.90 0.97 6.95
N SER A 258 -15.50 0.09 6.15
CA SER A 258 -14.82 -0.99 5.45
C SER A 258 -15.03 -0.84 3.95
N TYR A 259 -13.94 -0.75 3.18
CA TYR A 259 -13.96 -0.77 1.73
C TYR A 259 -13.19 -1.98 1.21
N MET A 260 -13.86 -2.85 0.47
CA MET A 260 -13.29 -4.11 0.01
C MET A 260 -13.47 -4.22 -1.49
N GLN A 261 -12.35 -4.37 -2.21
CA GLN A 261 -12.33 -4.52 -3.65
C GLN A 261 -11.31 -5.59 -4.03
N GLN A 262 -11.72 -6.47 -4.93
CA GLN A 262 -10.82 -7.45 -5.53
C GLN A 262 -10.08 -8.37 -4.53
N LEU A 263 -10.76 -8.78 -3.45
CA LEU A 263 -10.19 -9.70 -2.44
C LEU A 263 -10.23 -11.16 -2.91
N THR A 264 -9.10 -11.86 -2.87
CA THR A 264 -9.03 -13.25 -3.38
C THR A 264 -8.06 -14.10 -2.57
N TYR A 265 -7.78 -15.30 -3.08
CA TYR A 265 -6.84 -16.26 -2.53
C TYR A 265 -5.73 -16.57 -3.53
N PHE A 266 -4.67 -17.19 -3.03
CA PHE A 266 -3.73 -17.93 -3.85
C PHE A 266 -4.41 -19.14 -4.50
N GLU A 267 -3.96 -19.58 -5.66
CA GLU A 267 -4.58 -20.69 -6.41
C GLU A 267 -4.62 -21.99 -5.62
N SER A 268 -3.56 -22.25 -4.86
CA SER A 268 -3.44 -23.45 -4.05
C SER A 268 -4.35 -23.42 -2.81
N HIS A 269 -4.97 -22.29 -2.50
CA HIS A 269 -5.88 -22.18 -1.37
C HIS A 269 -7.19 -22.97 -1.63
N PRO A 270 -7.73 -23.73 -0.66
CA PRO A 270 -8.94 -24.54 -0.85
C PRO A 270 -10.21 -23.75 -1.23
N ARG A 271 -10.25 -22.45 -0.89
CA ARG A 271 -11.37 -21.54 -1.19
C ARG A 271 -11.13 -20.68 -2.44
N TYR A 272 -10.04 -20.94 -3.16
CA TYR A 272 -9.78 -20.27 -4.42
C TYR A 272 -10.91 -20.54 -5.42
N ALA A 273 -11.44 -19.46 -6.00
CA ALA A 273 -12.50 -19.53 -7.00
C ALA A 273 -11.97 -19.00 -8.33
N SER A 274 -11.78 -19.84 -9.35
CA SER A 274 -11.29 -19.36 -10.65
C SER A 274 -12.29 -18.38 -11.30
N LEU A 275 -11.77 -17.33 -11.95
CA LEU A 275 -12.60 -16.32 -12.59
C LEU A 275 -13.13 -16.84 -13.93
N GLN A 276 -14.46 -16.83 -14.10
CA GLN A 276 -15.02 -16.92 -15.46
C GLN A 276 -14.83 -15.61 -16.26
N SER A 277 -14.52 -14.50 -15.58
CA SER A 277 -14.32 -13.19 -16.19
C SER A 277 -13.51 -12.26 -15.26
N PRO A 278 -12.17 -12.29 -15.33
CA PRO A 278 -11.30 -11.40 -14.55
C PRO A 278 -11.55 -9.90 -14.76
N TRP A 279 -12.26 -9.54 -15.82
CA TRP A 279 -12.46 -8.18 -16.32
C TRP A 279 -13.49 -7.38 -15.55
N ASN A 280 -14.27 -8.00 -14.67
CA ASN A 280 -15.33 -7.30 -13.98
C ASN A 280 -14.78 -6.59 -12.75
N SER A 281 -14.28 -5.35 -12.88
CA SER A 281 -13.70 -4.56 -11.78
C SER A 281 -14.65 -4.27 -10.60
N SER A 282 -15.89 -4.77 -10.64
CA SER A 282 -16.93 -4.57 -9.64
C SER A 282 -16.98 -5.64 -8.54
N TRP A 283 -16.18 -6.71 -8.59
CA TRP A 283 -16.23 -7.73 -7.55
C TRP A 283 -15.48 -7.28 -6.28
N LYS A 284 -16.12 -7.50 -5.13
CA LYS A 284 -15.57 -7.16 -3.81
C LYS A 284 -14.70 -8.28 -3.26
N ILE A 285 -15.14 -9.53 -3.40
CA ILE A 285 -14.43 -10.75 -3.00
C ILE A 285 -14.68 -11.85 -4.05
N GLN A 286 -13.65 -12.64 -4.33
CA GLN A 286 -13.64 -13.79 -5.22
C GLN A 286 -13.56 -15.06 -4.37
N SER A 287 -14.72 -15.66 -4.14
CA SER A 287 -14.89 -16.89 -3.37
C SER A 287 -16.19 -17.57 -3.78
N GLU A 288 -16.21 -18.90 -3.84
CA GLU A 288 -17.44 -19.68 -4.02
C GLU A 288 -18.17 -19.93 -2.68
N GLU A 289 -17.52 -19.60 -1.55
CA GLU A 289 -18.05 -19.82 -0.22
C GLU A 289 -19.11 -18.76 0.13
N GLU A 290 -20.37 -19.20 0.20
CA GLU A 290 -21.49 -18.31 0.52
C GLU A 290 -21.34 -17.65 1.91
N SER A 291 -20.65 -18.30 2.85
CA SER A 291 -20.40 -17.77 4.19
C SER A 291 -19.55 -16.49 4.16
N GLU A 292 -18.56 -16.41 3.27
CA GLU A 292 -17.67 -15.24 3.13
C GLU A 292 -18.40 -14.03 2.57
N LEU A 293 -19.20 -14.25 1.52
CA LEU A 293 -20.06 -13.22 0.96
C LEU A 293 -21.04 -12.70 2.03
N ARG A 294 -21.69 -13.60 2.76
CA ARG A 294 -22.60 -13.22 3.86
C ARG A 294 -21.88 -12.45 4.96
N ALA A 295 -20.68 -12.86 5.37
CA ALA A 295 -19.90 -12.15 6.39
C ALA A 295 -19.50 -10.74 5.94
N MET A 296 -19.05 -10.59 4.69
CA MET A 296 -18.74 -9.29 4.10
C MET A 296 -19.96 -8.36 4.05
N TYR A 297 -21.10 -8.85 3.55
CA TYR A 297 -22.32 -8.06 3.50
C TYR A 297 -22.83 -7.70 4.90
N ALA A 298 -22.76 -8.63 5.84
CA ALA A 298 -23.16 -8.37 7.23
C ALA A 298 -22.26 -7.32 7.91
N LEU A 299 -20.96 -7.28 7.61
CA LEU A 299 -20.07 -6.21 8.05
C LEU A 299 -20.52 -4.86 7.44
N ALA A 300 -20.71 -4.80 6.13
CA ALA A 300 -21.05 -3.56 5.44
C ALA A 300 -22.43 -3.03 5.88
N GLU A 301 -23.44 -3.90 6.00
CA GLU A 301 -24.77 -3.55 6.53
C GLU A 301 -24.67 -3.03 7.97
N HIS A 302 -23.91 -3.71 8.84
CA HIS A 302 -23.72 -3.29 10.22
C HIS A 302 -23.14 -1.87 10.31
N LEU A 303 -22.13 -1.54 9.48
CA LEU A 303 -21.53 -0.21 9.47
C LEU A 303 -22.47 0.84 8.87
N ALA A 304 -23.18 0.51 7.79
CA ALA A 304 -24.17 1.41 7.18
C ALA A 304 -25.32 1.74 8.14
N GLU A 305 -25.85 0.75 8.87
CA GLU A 305 -26.87 0.95 9.90
C GLU A 305 -26.37 1.89 11.00
N ARG A 306 -25.12 1.71 11.46
CA ARG A 306 -24.49 2.60 12.45
C ARG A 306 -24.30 4.03 11.95
N ALA A 307 -24.05 4.21 10.66
CA ALA A 307 -23.95 5.52 10.02
C ALA A 307 -25.32 6.21 9.84
N GLY A 308 -26.44 5.49 10.05
CA GLY A 308 -27.79 5.99 9.82
C GLY A 308 -28.37 5.65 8.44
N GLY A 309 -27.76 4.73 7.71
CA GLY A 309 -28.16 4.25 6.38
C GLY A 309 -27.06 4.42 5.34
N TRP A 310 -27.23 3.76 4.18
CA TRP A 310 -26.27 3.78 3.08
C TRP A 310 -25.98 5.19 2.52
N ASP A 311 -26.96 6.09 2.56
CA ASP A 311 -26.79 7.48 2.11
C ASP A 311 -25.81 8.29 2.97
N TYR A 312 -25.56 7.84 4.21
CA TYR A 312 -24.63 8.45 5.16
C TYR A 312 -23.36 7.61 5.36
N TYR A 313 -23.26 6.46 4.68
CA TYR A 313 -22.12 5.57 4.81
C TYR A 313 -20.90 6.19 4.10
N PRO A 314 -19.75 6.34 4.79
CA PRO A 314 -18.54 6.94 4.21
C PRO A 314 -18.11 6.23 2.93
N GLN A 315 -17.54 6.98 1.99
CA GLN A 315 -17.04 6.44 0.71
C GLN A 315 -15.51 6.48 0.58
N GLU A 316 -14.82 7.26 1.43
CA GLU A 316 -13.38 7.50 1.30
C GLU A 316 -12.58 6.89 2.45
N CYS A 317 -11.48 6.21 2.11
CA CYS A 317 -10.61 5.58 3.10
C CYS A 317 -9.88 6.57 3.99
N HIS A 318 -9.54 7.73 3.46
CA HIS A 318 -8.66 8.69 4.10
C HIS A 318 -9.44 9.55 5.09
N GLU A 319 -8.93 9.69 6.32
CA GLU A 319 -9.26 10.87 7.12
C GLU A 319 -8.68 12.05 6.32
N SER A 320 -9.52 12.75 5.55
CA SER A 320 -9.10 13.90 4.75
C SER A 320 -8.46 14.93 5.69
N ILE A 321 -7.12 15.00 5.72
CA ILE A 321 -6.42 16.15 6.25
C ILE A 321 -6.50 17.20 5.14
N ASP A 322 -7.66 17.84 5.09
CA ASP A 322 -8.04 18.96 4.22
C ASP A 322 -7.97 18.73 2.71
N ASP A 323 -9.18 18.71 2.14
CA ASP A 323 -9.60 19.25 0.86
C ASP A 323 -8.81 20.52 0.45
N TYR A 324 -7.60 20.34 -0.07
CA TYR A 324 -6.94 21.36 -0.88
C TYR A 324 -7.28 21.09 -2.33
N GLY A 325 -8.38 21.70 -2.75
CA GLY A 325 -8.86 21.72 -4.13
C GLY A 325 -7.75 22.01 -5.14
N LEU A 326 -7.23 20.94 -5.72
CA LEU A 326 -6.78 20.95 -7.09
C LEU A 326 -7.95 20.42 -7.90
N ASP A 327 -8.90 21.33 -8.14
CA ASP A 327 -9.76 21.21 -9.32
C ASP A 327 -8.82 21.06 -10.51
N GLU A 328 -8.97 19.95 -11.23
CA GLU A 328 -8.33 19.73 -12.51
C GLU A 328 -8.81 20.82 -13.49
N ASP A 329 -7.87 21.65 -13.96
CA ASP A 329 -8.00 22.46 -15.18
C ASP A 329 -7.33 21.74 -16.36
#